data_AF-A0A2S3WB86-F1
#
_entry.id   AF-A0A2S3WB86-F1
#
_cell.length_a   1.000
_cell.length_b   1.000
_cell.length_c   1.000
_cell.angle_alpha   90.00
_cell.angle_beta   90.00
_cell.angle_gamma   90.00
#
_symmetry.space_group_name_H-M   'P 1'
#
loop_
_entity.id
_entity.type
_entity.pdbx_description
1 polymer ?
#
loop_
_entity_poly.entity_id
_entity_poly.type
_entity_poly.pdbx_seq_one_letter_code
_entity_poly.pdbx_strand_id
1 'polypeptide(L)'
;MKKKPSHEQLMTLIAEAAIDFQQAEILRNSLKRELSAMYATYFRAHGRPGGAERTRFDFEDPAYQGVVQFTEGAYSRWFDQRALTTKLKRRLRGLVERLERAQ
;
A
#
# COMPACT_ATOMS: atom_id res chain seq x y z
N MET A 1 -0.71 -17.86 -32.51
CA MET A 1 0.37 -17.27 -31.68
C MET A 1 0.09 -15.78 -31.50
N LYS A 2 0.01 -15.26 -30.27
CA LYS A 2 -0.05 -13.80 -30.06
C LYS A 2 1.29 -13.20 -30.47
N LYS A 3 1.30 -12.21 -31.37
CA LYS A 3 2.52 -11.49 -31.76
C LYS A 3 3.14 -10.85 -30.51
N LYS A 4 4.47 -10.93 -30.38
CA LYS A 4 5.19 -10.19 -29.33
C LYS A 4 4.91 -8.70 -29.55
N PRO A 5 4.58 -7.93 -28.48
CA PRO A 5 4.36 -6.50 -28.62
C PRO A 5 5.61 -5.80 -29.15
N SER A 6 5.43 -4.77 -29.98
CA SER A 6 6.53 -3.95 -30.48
C SER A 6 7.15 -3.11 -29.37
N HIS A 7 8.32 -2.53 -29.62
CA HIS A 7 8.98 -1.60 -28.70
C HIS A 7 8.06 -0.43 -28.33
N GLU A 8 7.42 0.21 -29.31
CA GLU A 8 6.47 1.30 -29.08
C GLU A 8 5.27 0.85 -28.23
N GLN A 9 4.72 -0.33 -28.49
CA GLN A 9 3.62 -0.88 -27.68
C GLN A 9 4.05 -1.14 -26.24
N LEU A 10 5.27 -1.64 -26.02
CA LEU A 10 5.83 -1.83 -24.68
C LEU A 10 6.03 -0.50 -23.96
N MET A 11 6.52 0.54 -24.65
CA MET A 11 6.67 1.87 -24.08
C MET A 11 5.33 2.47 -23.64
N THR A 12 4.28 2.36 -24.46
CA THR A 12 2.92 2.80 -24.09
C THR A 12 2.42 2.06 -22.85
N LEU A 13 2.56 0.73 -22.83
CA LEU A 13 2.14 -0.09 -21.68
C LEU A 13 2.92 0.27 -20.39
N ILE A 14 4.19 0.61 -20.51
CA ILE A 14 5.02 1.07 -19.38
C ILE A 14 4.51 2.41 -18.86
N ALA A 15 4.22 3.36 -19.75
CA ALA A 15 3.69 4.67 -19.38
C ALA A 15 2.35 4.55 -18.62
N GLU A 16 1.42 3.75 -19.14
CA GLU A 16 0.14 3.46 -18.47
C GLU A 16 0.35 2.81 -17.09
N ALA A 17 1.19 1.76 -17.03
CA ALA A 17 1.47 1.07 -15.77
C ALA A 17 2.18 1.96 -14.73
N ALA A 18 2.98 2.93 -15.17
CA ALA A 18 3.62 3.91 -14.29
C ALA A 18 2.59 4.87 -13.69
N ILE A 19 1.64 5.35 -14.49
CA ILE A 19 0.54 6.21 -14.01
C ILE A 19 -0.31 5.44 -12.98
N ASP A 20 -0.74 4.22 -13.31
CA ASP A 20 -1.51 3.37 -12.40
C ASP A 20 -0.78 3.15 -11.06
N PHE A 21 0.52 2.82 -11.14
CA PHE A 21 1.34 2.61 -9.95
C PHE A 21 1.44 3.88 -9.10
N GLN A 22 1.69 5.03 -9.73
CA GLN A 22 1.85 6.30 -9.03
C GLN A 22 0.54 6.73 -8.35
N GLN A 23 -0.59 6.62 -9.03
CA GLN A 23 -1.91 6.90 -8.45
C GLN A 23 -2.18 5.99 -7.25
N ALA A 24 -1.89 4.69 -7.39
CA ALA A 24 -2.07 3.75 -6.31
C ALA A 24 -1.17 4.05 -5.11
N GLU A 25 0.06 4.48 -5.34
CA GLU A 25 1.01 4.86 -4.30
C GLU A 25 0.59 6.14 -3.55
N ILE A 26 0.10 7.15 -4.26
CA ILE A 26 -0.44 8.38 -3.65
C ILE A 26 -1.59 8.03 -2.71
N LEU A 27 -2.56 7.24 -3.18
CA LEU A 27 -3.70 6.83 -2.36
C LEU A 27 -3.26 5.98 -1.16
N ARG A 28 -2.35 5.02 -1.35
CA ARG A 28 -1.77 4.21 -0.25
C ARG A 28 -1.17 5.12 0.83
N ASN A 29 -0.41 6.14 0.43
CA ASN A 29 0.24 7.06 1.36
C ASN A 29 -0.78 7.93 2.09
N SER A 30 -1.83 8.38 1.40
CA SER A 30 -2.95 9.12 2.02
C SER A 30 -3.64 8.27 3.09
N LEU A 31 -4.05 7.05 2.75
CA LEU A 31 -4.70 6.11 3.67
C LEU A 31 -3.80 5.75 4.86
N LYS A 32 -2.48 5.64 4.65
CA LYS A 32 -1.53 5.39 5.73
C LYS A 32 -1.49 6.56 6.73
N ARG A 33 -1.53 7.80 6.24
CA ARG A 33 -1.56 9.00 7.10
C ARG A 33 -2.88 9.07 7.88
N GLU A 34 -4.01 8.83 7.22
CA GLU A 34 -5.34 8.74 7.86
C GLU A 34 -5.34 7.72 9.00
N LEU A 35 -4.92 6.48 8.71
CA LEU A 35 -4.82 5.41 9.71
C LEU A 35 -3.91 5.81 10.90
N SER A 36 -2.78 6.46 10.60
CA SER A 36 -1.84 6.90 11.65
C SER A 36 -2.43 8.01 12.52
N ALA A 37 -3.23 8.90 11.94
CA ALA A 37 -3.96 9.91 12.68
C ALA A 37 -5.05 9.28 13.55
N MET A 38 -5.77 8.26 13.07
CA MET A 38 -6.75 7.53 13.87
C MET A 38 -6.11 6.85 15.09
N TYR A 39 -4.95 6.20 14.91
CA TYR A 39 -4.20 5.64 16.05
C TYR A 39 -3.82 6.72 17.06
N ALA A 40 -3.31 7.86 16.61
CA ALA A 40 -2.94 8.96 17.49
C ALA A 40 -4.14 9.53 18.26
N THR A 41 -5.29 9.69 17.60
CA THR A 41 -6.54 10.14 18.22
C THR A 41 -7.01 9.16 19.29
N TYR A 42 -7.04 7.86 18.98
CA TYR A 42 -7.46 6.84 19.93
C TYR A 42 -6.55 6.81 21.18
N PHE A 43 -5.23 6.77 20.99
CA PHE A 43 -4.30 6.73 22.12
C PHE A 43 -4.27 8.02 22.93
N ARG A 44 -4.59 9.17 22.34
CA ARG A 44 -4.76 10.41 23.10
C ARG A 44 -5.96 10.32 24.05
N ALA A 45 -7.05 9.68 23.63
CA ALA A 45 -8.28 9.57 24.42
C ALA A 45 -8.22 8.44 25.47
N HIS A 46 -7.62 7.31 25.13
CA HIS A 46 -7.67 6.09 25.95
C HIS A 46 -6.32 5.70 26.59
N GLY A 47 -5.25 6.42 26.27
CA GLY A 47 -3.88 6.02 26.61
C GLY A 47 -3.33 4.94 25.68
N ARG A 48 -2.01 4.78 25.67
CA ARG A 48 -1.33 3.72 24.90
C ARG A 48 -1.01 2.53 25.81
N PRO A 49 -1.45 1.30 25.46
CA PRO A 49 -1.10 0.11 26.23
C PRO A 49 0.42 -0.15 26.26
N GLY A 50 0.95 -0.58 27.41
CA GLY A 50 2.35 -1.02 27.55
C GLY A 50 3.40 0.09 27.69
N GLY A 51 2.99 1.33 27.99
CA GLY A 51 3.91 2.45 28.24
C GLY A 51 4.56 3.02 26.97
N ALA A 52 5.19 4.18 27.08
CA ALA A 52 5.77 4.91 25.94
C ALA A 52 6.93 4.16 25.24
N GLU A 53 7.51 3.15 25.88
CA GLU A 53 8.67 2.39 25.36
C GLU A 53 8.30 1.39 24.25
N ARG A 54 7.06 0.88 24.23
CA ARG A 54 6.62 -0.02 23.17
C ARG A 54 6.32 0.76 21.90
N THR A 55 7.27 0.76 20.96
CA THR A 55 7.13 1.41 19.65
C THR A 55 6.23 0.63 18.69
N ARG A 56 6.16 -0.71 18.80
CA ARG A 56 5.35 -1.58 17.92
C ARG A 56 3.98 -1.90 18.52
N PHE A 57 2.99 -1.98 17.64
CA PHE A 57 1.68 -2.55 17.95
C PHE A 57 1.79 -4.06 18.04
N ASP A 58 1.36 -4.63 19.15
CA ASP A 58 1.10 -6.05 19.26
C ASP A 58 -0.40 -6.25 19.04
N PHE A 59 -0.78 -6.83 17.89
CA PHE A 59 -2.18 -7.04 17.52
C PHE A 59 -2.80 -8.25 18.25
N GLU A 60 -1.97 -9.10 18.85
CA GLU A 60 -2.42 -10.25 19.63
C GLU A 60 -2.66 -9.89 21.10
N ASP A 61 -2.16 -8.73 21.55
CA ASP A 61 -2.36 -8.23 22.90
C ASP A 61 -3.80 -7.68 23.05
N PRO A 62 -4.64 -8.26 23.95
CA PRO A 62 -6.01 -7.82 24.17
C PRO A 62 -6.13 -6.33 24.54
N ALA A 63 -5.09 -5.73 25.12
CA ALA A 63 -5.10 -4.30 25.45
C ALA A 63 -5.16 -3.39 24.21
N TYR A 64 -4.75 -3.90 23.03
CA TYR A 64 -4.87 -3.18 21.76
C TYR A 64 -6.18 -3.46 21.01
N GLN A 65 -7.03 -4.37 21.51
CA GLN A 65 -8.25 -4.78 20.82
C GLN A 65 -9.20 -3.60 20.53
N GLY A 66 -9.28 -2.63 21.45
CA GLY A 66 -10.11 -1.44 21.27
C GLY A 66 -9.63 -0.53 20.13
N VAL A 67 -8.32 -0.31 19.98
CA VAL A 67 -7.78 0.49 18.86
C VAL A 67 -7.90 -0.27 17.53
N VAL A 68 -7.78 -1.60 17.56
CA VAL A 68 -7.99 -2.45 16.38
C VAL A 68 -9.42 -2.32 15.89
N GLN A 69 -10.41 -2.50 16.76
CA GLN A 69 -11.83 -2.34 16.39
C GLN A 69 -12.14 -0.93 15.89
N PHE A 70 -11.59 0.10 16.55
CA PHE A 70 -11.79 1.50 16.14
C PHE A 70 -11.21 1.80 14.74
N THR A 71 -10.11 1.14 14.35
CA THR A 71 -9.39 1.44 13.11
C THR A 71 -9.59 0.42 11.99
N GLU A 72 -10.34 -0.65 12.24
CA GLU A 72 -10.48 -1.81 11.35
C GLU A 72 -10.79 -1.41 9.90
N GLY A 73 -11.80 -0.57 9.69
CA GLY A 73 -12.20 -0.13 8.35
C GLY A 73 -11.10 0.65 7.63
N ALA A 74 -10.39 1.54 8.32
CA ALA A 74 -9.28 2.31 7.74
C ALA A 74 -8.07 1.41 7.46
N TYR A 75 -7.80 0.46 8.35
CA TYR A 75 -6.75 -0.54 8.17
C TYR A 75 -7.03 -1.41 6.94
N SER A 76 -8.25 -1.92 6.76
CA SER A 76 -8.62 -2.73 5.60
C SER A 76 -8.41 -1.97 4.29
N ARG A 77 -8.92 -0.72 4.19
CA ARG A 77 -8.71 0.11 2.99
C ARG A 77 -7.23 0.30 2.68
N TRP A 78 -6.43 0.62 3.70
CA TRP A 78 -4.98 0.78 3.51
C TRP A 78 -4.31 -0.53 3.08
N PHE A 79 -4.71 -1.66 3.68
CA PHE A 79 -4.16 -2.98 3.39
C PHE A 79 -4.43 -3.40 1.94
N ASP A 80 -5.68 -3.26 1.49
CA ASP A 80 -6.09 -3.56 0.12
C ASP A 80 -5.35 -2.67 -0.88
N GLN A 81 -5.25 -1.37 -0.57
CA GLN A 81 -4.52 -0.43 -1.41
C GLN A 81 -3.02 -0.77 -1.47
N ARG A 82 -2.40 -1.17 -0.35
CA ARG A 82 -1.01 -1.62 -0.31
C ARG A 82 -0.80 -2.86 -1.18
N ALA A 83 -1.73 -3.80 -1.16
CA ALA A 83 -1.70 -4.99 -2.02
C ALA A 83 -1.78 -4.60 -3.51
N LEU A 84 -2.70 -3.69 -3.87
CA LEU A 84 -2.81 -3.15 -5.23
C LEU A 84 -1.52 -2.46 -5.68
N THR A 85 -0.96 -1.56 -4.87
CA THR A 85 0.31 -0.88 -5.18
C THR A 85 1.43 -1.89 -5.43
N THR A 86 1.51 -2.96 -4.64
CA THR A 86 2.51 -4.02 -4.81
C THR A 86 2.32 -4.77 -6.13
N LYS A 87 1.08 -5.10 -6.49
CA LYS A 87 0.73 -5.73 -7.76
C LYS A 87 1.12 -4.85 -8.95
N LEU A 88 0.80 -3.57 -8.90
CA LEU A 88 1.11 -2.61 -9.98
C LEU A 88 2.61 -2.38 -10.13
N LYS A 89 3.35 -2.27 -9.03
CA LYS A 89 4.83 -2.20 -9.05
C LYS A 89 5.45 -3.41 -9.75
N ARG A 90 4.95 -4.62 -9.45
CA ARG A 90 5.41 -5.86 -10.09
C ARG A 90 5.07 -5.88 -11.59
N ARG A 91 3.88 -5.41 -11.98
CA ARG A 91 3.48 -5.29 -13.39
C ARG A 91 4.41 -4.33 -14.14
N LEU A 92 4.63 -3.14 -13.61
CA LEU A 92 5.53 -2.13 -14.19
C LEU A 92 6.93 -2.71 -14.40
N ARG A 93 7.51 -3.31 -13.35
CA ARG A 93 8.82 -3.98 -13.44
C ARG A 93 8.84 -5.05 -14.53
N GLY A 94 7.82 -5.90 -14.61
CA GLY A 94 7.74 -6.94 -15.63
C GLY A 94 7.62 -6.41 -17.07
N LEU A 95 7.07 -5.21 -17.26
CA LEU A 95 7.03 -4.56 -18.57
C LEU A 95 8.39 -3.96 -18.94
N VAL A 96 9.07 -3.32 -17.98
CA VAL A 96 10.44 -2.80 -18.16
C VAL A 96 11.40 -3.95 -18.52
N GLU A 97 11.39 -5.04 -17.76
CA GLU A 97 12.21 -6.22 -18.06
C GLU A 97 11.91 -6.85 -19.44
N ARG A 98 10.68 -6.69 -19.97
CA ARG A 98 10.34 -7.17 -21.31
C ARG A 98 10.86 -6.24 -22.40
N LEU A 99 10.85 -4.93 -22.16
CA LEU A 99 11.43 -3.93 -23.05
C LEU A 99 12.95 -4.15 -23.17
N GLU A 100 13.64 -4.33 -22.03
CA GLU A 100 15.08 -4.60 -22.00
C GLU A 100 15.48 -5.87 -22.78
N ARG A 101 14.63 -6.90 -22.78
CA ARG A 101 14.86 -8.14 -23.56
C ARG A 101 14.50 -8.03 -25.04
N ALA A 102 13.83 -6.95 -25.45
CA ALA A 102 13.40 -6.71 -26.82
C ALA A 102 14.33 -5.74 -27.56
N GLN A 103 15.27 -5.11 -26.85
CA GLN A 103 16.41 -4.37 -27.38
C GLN A 103 17.56 -5.33 -27.73
#